data_AF-A0A7X7DJW3-F1
#
_entry.id   AF-A0A7X7DJW3-F1
#
_cell.length_a   1.000
_cell.length_b   1.000
_cell.length_c   1.000
_cell.angle_alpha   90.00
_cell.angle_beta   90.00
_cell.angle_gamma   90.00
#
_symmetry.space_group_name_H-M   'P 1'
#
loop_
_entity.id
_entity.type
_entity.pdbx_description
1 polymer ?
#
loop_
_entity_poly.entity_id
_entity_poly.type
_entity_poly.pdbx_seq_one_letter_code
_entity_poly.pdbx_strand_id
1 'polypeptide(L)'
;MHIALARAFGVMRIPRWFHEGLAMQLAGELSFEGSTILSKAILTHSLLPLDSIEYVNRFGQVRAQIAYSQSHFAMNFLTNLYGYEMLPELLDSAKVYRRFDTACVRVFGLTTHEFDSIVKIEMIKKYRYAFIVADHELFWILITALSVAAFTVTMIRNRQKRKRMEEEEEEEEENENCLESEDPEENKEREANDDKKGNEDNADLKG
;
A
#
# COMPACT_ATOMS: atom_id res chain seq x y z
N MET A 1 -26.85 25.81 4.27
CA MET A 1 -28.18 25.24 4.02
C MET A 1 -28.68 24.48 5.26
N HIS A 2 -28.89 25.15 6.40
CA HIS A 2 -29.38 24.50 7.64
C HIS A 2 -30.78 24.99 8.08
N ILE A 3 -31.28 26.08 7.49
CA ILE A 3 -32.47 26.78 7.98
C ILE A 3 -33.77 26.24 7.34
N ALA A 4 -33.72 25.70 6.13
CA ALA A 4 -34.91 25.21 5.44
C ALA A 4 -35.49 23.92 6.04
N LEU A 5 -34.63 23.05 6.58
CA LEU A 5 -35.06 21.74 7.09
C LEU A 5 -35.47 21.78 8.56
N ALA A 6 -34.78 22.56 9.40
CA ALA A 6 -35.13 22.72 10.81
C ALA A 6 -36.54 23.30 11.03
N ARG A 7 -37.07 24.06 10.06
CA ARG A 7 -38.42 24.65 10.10
C ARG A 7 -39.53 23.69 9.66
N ALA A 8 -39.21 22.66 8.87
CA ALA A 8 -40.17 21.67 8.38
C ALA A 8 -40.34 20.47 9.34
N PHE A 9 -39.30 20.14 10.10
CA PHE A 9 -39.26 18.98 11.00
C PHE A 9 -39.14 19.43 12.46
N GLY A 10 -40.23 19.93 13.05
CA GLY A 10 -40.27 20.25 14.48
C GLY A 10 -39.96 19.03 15.36
N VAL A 11 -39.11 19.20 16.39
CA VAL A 11 -38.81 18.27 17.51
C VAL A 11 -38.35 16.85 17.12
N MET A 12 -38.19 16.55 15.83
CA MET A 12 -37.76 15.24 15.36
C MET A 12 -36.24 15.18 15.26
N ARG A 13 -35.64 14.22 15.96
CA ARG A 13 -34.21 13.90 15.82
C ARG A 13 -34.01 13.01 14.60
N ILE A 14 -33.77 13.64 13.44
CA ILE A 14 -33.16 12.96 12.31
C ILE A 14 -31.64 12.99 12.53
N PRO A 15 -30.93 11.85 12.40
CA PRO A 15 -29.49 11.82 12.58
C PRO A 15 -28.78 12.77 11.62
N ARG A 16 -27.80 13.50 12.14
CA ARG A 16 -27.09 14.48 11.34
C ARG A 16 -26.40 13.90 10.11
N TRP A 17 -25.83 12.69 10.22
CA TRP A 17 -25.19 12.02 9.09
C TRP A 17 -26.13 11.87 7.88
N PHE A 18 -27.43 11.66 8.12
CA PHE A 18 -28.41 11.53 7.04
C PHE A 18 -28.61 12.87 6.33
N HIS A 19 -28.76 13.95 7.08
CA HIS A 19 -28.92 15.28 6.53
C HIS A 19 -27.68 15.75 5.76
N GLU A 20 -26.49 15.61 6.36
CA GLU A 20 -25.24 16.02 5.73
C GLU A 20 -24.95 15.15 4.50
N GLY A 21 -25.18 13.83 4.58
CA GLY A 21 -25.01 12.92 3.46
C GLY A 21 -25.93 13.23 2.28
N LEU A 22 -27.21 13.52 2.55
CA LEU A 22 -28.16 13.94 1.51
C LEU A 22 -27.75 15.28 0.89
N ALA A 23 -27.30 16.23 1.72
CA ALA A 23 -26.82 17.52 1.24
C ALA A 23 -25.61 17.37 0.33
N MET A 24 -24.63 16.53 0.69
CA MET A 24 -23.45 16.25 -0.14
C MET A 24 -23.82 15.55 -1.44
N GLN A 25 -24.75 14.60 -1.40
CA GLN A 25 -25.21 13.88 -2.58
C GLN A 25 -25.93 14.80 -3.57
N LEU A 26 -26.73 15.74 -3.07
CA LEU A 26 -27.39 16.77 -3.89
C LEU A 26 -26.42 17.86 -4.38
N ALA A 27 -25.37 18.16 -3.61
CA ALA A 27 -24.32 19.09 -4.02
C ALA A 27 -23.43 18.52 -5.13
N GLY A 28 -23.47 17.20 -5.37
CA GLY A 28 -22.64 16.52 -6.37
C GLY A 28 -21.15 16.54 -6.03
N GLU A 29 -20.80 16.86 -4.79
CA GLU A 29 -19.42 17.05 -4.35
C GLU A 29 -18.76 15.75 -3.87
N LEU A 30 -17.61 15.45 -4.49
CA LEU A 30 -16.49 14.62 -4.03
C LEU A 30 -16.63 13.09 -4.15
N SER A 31 -16.39 12.58 -5.35
CA SER A 31 -16.07 11.16 -5.56
C SER A 31 -14.58 10.84 -5.27
N PHE A 32 -13.65 11.70 -5.68
CA PHE A 32 -12.22 11.39 -5.60
C PHE A 32 -11.59 11.76 -4.25
N GLU A 33 -11.75 13.00 -3.78
CA GLU A 33 -11.17 13.46 -2.51
C GLU A 33 -11.79 12.77 -1.29
N GLY A 34 -13.10 12.48 -1.34
CA GLY A 34 -13.76 11.70 -0.30
C GLY A 34 -13.19 10.28 -0.17
N SER A 35 -12.79 9.66 -1.27
CA SER A 35 -12.20 8.31 -1.25
C SER A 35 -10.83 8.27 -0.57
N THR A 36 -10.01 9.30 -0.73
CA THR A 36 -8.69 9.40 -0.11
C THR A 36 -8.79 9.69 1.39
N ILE A 37 -9.69 10.60 1.77
CA ILE A 37 -9.99 10.93 3.17
C ILE A 37 -10.45 9.67 3.91
N LEU A 38 -11.40 8.92 3.34
CA LEU A 38 -11.90 7.68 3.95
C LEU A 38 -10.82 6.61 4.02
N SER A 39 -10.01 6.44 2.97
CA SER A 39 -8.92 5.48 2.97
C SER A 39 -7.89 5.77 4.07
N LYS A 40 -7.48 7.04 4.21
CA LYS A 40 -6.59 7.48 5.29
C LYS A 40 -7.22 7.28 6.67
N ALA A 41 -8.53 7.53 6.80
CA ALA A 41 -9.24 7.32 8.05
C ALA A 41 -9.33 5.83 8.44
N ILE A 42 -9.50 4.93 7.46
CA ILE A 42 -9.44 3.48 7.66
C ILE A 42 -8.05 3.06 8.15
N LEU A 43 -6.98 3.53 7.48
CA LEU A 43 -5.60 3.19 7.81
C LEU A 43 -5.20 3.66 9.22
N THR A 44 -5.66 4.84 9.62
CA THR A 44 -5.37 5.46 10.92
C THR A 44 -6.36 5.04 12.01
N HIS A 45 -7.30 4.13 11.72
CA HIS A 45 -8.38 3.73 12.62
C HIS A 45 -9.19 4.90 13.19
N SER A 46 -9.33 5.98 12.42
CA SER A 46 -10.01 7.22 12.83
C SER A 46 -11.45 7.34 12.31
N LEU A 47 -12.00 6.26 11.75
CA LEU A 47 -13.42 6.19 11.38
C LEU A 47 -14.32 6.45 12.61
N LEU A 48 -15.37 7.23 12.37
CA LEU A 48 -16.32 7.68 13.36
C LEU A 48 -17.57 6.79 13.33
N PRO A 49 -18.17 6.44 14.48
CA PRO A 49 -19.54 5.92 14.50
C PRO A 49 -20.50 6.96 13.89
N LEU A 50 -21.47 6.54 13.09
CA LEU A 50 -22.42 7.46 12.46
C LEU A 50 -23.15 8.35 13.47
N ASP A 51 -23.49 7.84 14.64
CA ASP A 51 -24.15 8.61 15.71
C ASP A 51 -23.28 9.74 16.25
N SER A 52 -21.94 9.60 16.19
CA SER A 52 -21.02 10.63 16.68
C SER A 52 -20.98 11.86 15.77
N ILE A 53 -21.45 11.74 14.53
CA ILE A 53 -21.51 12.83 13.53
C ILE A 53 -22.52 13.91 13.95
N GLU A 54 -23.44 13.60 14.86
CA GLU A 54 -24.31 14.59 15.50
C GLU A 54 -23.52 15.78 16.07
N TYR A 55 -22.28 15.54 16.47
CA TYR A 55 -21.38 16.52 17.07
C TYR A 55 -20.34 17.11 16.11
N VAL A 56 -20.55 16.99 14.79
CA VAL A 56 -19.60 17.44 13.76
C VAL A 56 -19.17 18.90 13.92
N ASN A 57 -20.07 19.78 14.39
CA ASN A 57 -19.75 21.19 14.65
C ASN A 57 -18.67 21.42 15.72
N ARG A 58 -18.39 20.42 16.55
CA ARG A 58 -17.35 20.47 17.58
C ARG A 58 -16.04 19.83 17.12
N PHE A 59 -16.01 19.26 15.92
CA PHE A 59 -14.82 18.63 15.38
C PHE A 59 -13.88 19.67 14.76
N GLY A 60 -12.57 19.43 14.86
CA GLY A 60 -11.59 20.14 14.04
C GLY A 60 -11.75 19.76 12.57
N GLN A 61 -11.18 20.58 11.66
CA GLN A 61 -11.41 20.47 10.22
C GLN A 61 -11.22 19.05 9.66
N VAL A 62 -10.12 18.38 9.99
CA VAL A 62 -9.82 17.01 9.51
C VAL A 62 -10.91 16.03 9.91
N ARG A 63 -11.35 16.08 11.17
CA ARG A 63 -12.36 15.15 11.68
C ARG A 63 -13.76 15.47 11.16
N ALA A 64 -14.04 16.75 10.88
CA ALA A 64 -15.26 17.16 10.19
C ALA A 64 -15.30 16.65 8.74
N GLN A 65 -14.18 16.74 8.00
CA GLN A 65 -14.07 16.18 6.65
C GLN A 65 -14.33 14.67 6.63
N ILE A 66 -13.75 13.92 7.58
CA ILE A 66 -14.03 12.48 7.73
C ILE A 66 -15.53 12.25 7.97
N ALA A 67 -16.16 13.01 8.87
CA ALA A 67 -17.59 12.90 9.16
C ALA A 67 -18.47 13.18 7.92
N TYR A 68 -18.13 14.20 7.14
CA TYR A 68 -18.81 14.53 5.88
C TYR A 68 -18.64 13.39 4.86
N SER A 69 -17.40 12.94 4.61
CA SER A 69 -17.15 11.83 3.68
C SER A 69 -17.85 10.53 4.10
N GLN A 70 -17.90 10.22 5.40
CA GLN A 70 -18.64 9.06 5.92
C GLN A 70 -20.16 9.21 5.72
N SER A 71 -20.68 10.41 5.96
CA SER A 71 -22.12 10.71 5.76
C SER A 71 -22.52 10.57 4.30
N HIS A 72 -21.70 11.08 3.39
CA HIS A 72 -21.91 10.92 1.94
C HIS A 72 -21.85 9.44 1.52
N PHE A 73 -20.85 8.69 1.99
CA PHE A 73 -20.76 7.26 1.70
C PHE A 73 -21.97 6.48 2.24
N ALA A 74 -22.39 6.75 3.48
CA ALA A 74 -23.55 6.11 4.09
C ALA A 74 -24.84 6.40 3.31
N MET A 75 -25.07 7.66 2.90
CA MET A 75 -26.21 8.02 2.07
C MET A 75 -26.15 7.34 0.70
N ASN A 76 -25.00 7.36 0.05
CA ASN A 76 -24.81 6.72 -1.25
C ASN A 76 -25.09 5.21 -1.17
N PHE A 77 -24.56 4.55 -0.14
CA PHE A 77 -24.80 3.14 0.14
C PHE A 77 -26.29 2.85 0.36
N LEU A 78 -26.96 3.68 1.17
CA LEU A 78 -28.40 3.57 1.42
C LEU A 78 -29.22 3.69 0.13
N THR A 79 -28.93 4.72 -0.68
CA THR A 79 -29.65 4.96 -1.95
C THR A 79 -29.35 3.92 -3.01
N ASN A 80 -28.16 3.31 -2.99
CA ASN A 80 -27.84 2.21 -3.91
C ASN A 80 -28.55 0.91 -3.50
N LEU A 81 -28.73 0.68 -2.20
CA LEU A 81 -29.34 -0.54 -1.68
C LEU A 81 -30.87 -0.52 -1.77
N TYR A 82 -31.49 0.60 -1.43
CA TYR A 82 -32.95 0.73 -1.33
C TYR A 82 -33.58 1.66 -2.38
N GLY A 83 -32.78 2.43 -3.12
CA GLY A 83 -33.27 3.43 -4.06
C GLY A 83 -33.62 4.77 -3.41
N TYR A 84 -33.63 5.84 -4.21
CA TYR A 84 -34.01 7.19 -3.75
C TYR A 84 -35.51 7.30 -3.40
N GLU A 85 -36.35 6.48 -4.05
CA GLU A 85 -37.81 6.42 -3.86
C GLU A 85 -38.21 6.10 -2.40
N MET A 86 -37.34 5.43 -1.65
CA MET A 86 -37.60 5.02 -0.27
C MET A 86 -37.26 6.11 0.77
N LEU A 87 -36.54 7.18 0.38
CA LEU A 87 -36.19 8.26 1.30
C LEU A 87 -37.42 9.06 1.78
N PRO A 88 -38.39 9.43 0.92
CA PRO A 88 -39.65 10.01 1.36
C PRO A 88 -40.41 9.10 2.33
N GLU A 89 -40.49 7.80 2.06
CA GLU A 89 -41.18 6.84 2.94
C GLU A 89 -40.52 6.73 4.32
N LEU A 90 -39.18 6.76 4.37
CA LEU A 90 -38.43 6.84 5.62
C LEU A 90 -38.76 8.12 6.39
N LEU A 91 -38.77 9.27 5.72
CA LEU A 91 -39.04 10.57 6.35
C LEU A 91 -40.48 10.66 6.85
N ASP A 92 -41.45 10.16 6.08
CA ASP A 92 -42.85 10.15 6.47
C ASP A 92 -43.11 9.15 7.62
N SER A 93 -42.49 7.97 7.58
CA SER A 93 -42.49 7.05 8.72
C SER A 93 -41.87 7.70 9.97
N ALA A 94 -40.75 8.41 9.82
CA ALA A 94 -40.11 9.13 10.93
C ALA A 94 -41.01 10.23 11.52
N LYS A 95 -41.82 10.92 10.69
CA LYS A 95 -42.86 11.86 11.14
C LYS A 95 -43.95 11.18 11.96
N VAL A 96 -44.48 10.06 11.47
CA VAL A 96 -45.54 9.31 12.15
C VAL A 96 -45.08 8.80 13.52
N TYR A 97 -43.89 8.20 13.59
CA TYR A 97 -43.37 7.59 14.82
C TYR A 97 -42.57 8.54 15.71
N ARG A 98 -42.31 9.77 15.24
CA ARG A 98 -41.44 10.79 15.90
C ARG A 98 -40.05 10.27 16.26
N ARG A 99 -39.59 9.19 15.60
CA ARG A 99 -38.32 8.49 15.88
C ARG A 99 -37.76 7.93 14.59
N PHE A 100 -36.55 8.36 14.24
CA PHE A 100 -35.86 7.90 13.04
C PHE A 100 -35.49 6.42 13.13
N ASP A 101 -34.99 5.94 14.27
CA ASP A 101 -34.61 4.53 14.45
C ASP A 101 -35.78 3.57 14.17
N THR A 102 -36.97 3.92 14.66
CA THR A 102 -38.19 3.13 14.43
C THR A 102 -38.60 3.13 12.96
N ALA A 103 -38.39 4.25 12.26
CA ALA A 103 -38.65 4.34 10.82
C ALA A 103 -37.64 3.50 10.01
N CYS A 104 -36.35 3.52 10.37
CA CYS A 104 -35.34 2.67 9.73
C CYS A 104 -35.69 1.18 9.83
N VAL A 105 -36.07 0.71 11.01
CA VAL A 105 -36.46 -0.69 11.20
C VAL A 105 -37.69 -1.04 10.36
N ARG A 106 -38.65 -0.13 10.26
CA ARG A 106 -39.89 -0.38 9.50
C ARG A 106 -39.68 -0.37 7.98
N VAL A 107 -38.90 0.58 7.48
CA VAL A 107 -38.73 0.78 6.03
C VAL A 107 -37.62 -0.10 5.46
N PHE A 108 -36.53 -0.27 6.20
CA PHE A 108 -35.34 -0.99 5.73
C PHE A 108 -35.11 -2.33 6.43
N GLY A 109 -35.84 -2.63 7.51
CA GLY A 109 -35.64 -3.85 8.29
C GLY A 109 -34.38 -3.84 9.16
N LEU A 110 -33.72 -2.68 9.29
CA LEU A 110 -32.43 -2.54 9.98
C LEU A 110 -32.50 -1.47 11.06
N THR A 111 -31.87 -1.74 12.19
CA THR A 111 -31.58 -0.71 13.19
C THR A 111 -30.49 0.23 12.69
N THR A 112 -30.43 1.43 13.24
CA THR A 112 -29.38 2.42 12.95
C THR A 112 -27.97 1.91 13.29
N HIS A 113 -27.84 1.10 14.35
CA HIS A 113 -26.59 0.47 14.74
C HIS A 113 -26.14 -0.66 13.79
N GLU A 114 -27.08 -1.49 13.32
CA GLU A 114 -26.79 -2.50 12.30
C GLU A 114 -26.35 -1.84 10.99
N PHE A 115 -27.06 -0.77 10.60
CA PHE A 115 -26.69 0.02 9.43
C PHE A 115 -25.29 0.64 9.57
N ASP A 116 -24.95 1.26 10.71
CA ASP A 116 -23.60 1.78 10.98
C ASP A 116 -22.52 0.70 10.83
N SER A 117 -22.79 -0.49 11.36
CA SER A 117 -21.87 -1.64 11.26
C SER A 117 -21.67 -2.10 9.82
N ILE A 118 -22.75 -2.24 9.04
CA ILE A 118 -22.72 -2.64 7.63
C ILE A 118 -21.97 -1.59 6.81
N VAL A 119 -22.31 -0.31 6.98
CA VAL A 119 -21.66 0.81 6.29
C VAL A 119 -20.17 0.81 6.57
N LYS A 120 -19.77 0.61 7.83
CA LYS A 120 -18.35 0.57 8.21
C LYS A 120 -17.61 -0.58 7.51
N ILE A 121 -18.20 -1.76 7.45
CA ILE A 121 -17.60 -2.94 6.78
C ILE A 121 -17.44 -2.67 5.28
N GLU A 122 -18.50 -2.19 4.61
CA GLU A 122 -18.47 -1.92 3.17
C GLU A 122 -17.54 -0.76 2.81
N MET A 123 -17.45 0.26 3.66
CA MET A 123 -16.51 1.37 3.51
C MET A 123 -15.06 0.88 3.58
N ILE A 124 -14.73 0.02 4.57
CA ILE A 124 -13.41 -0.59 4.69
C ILE A 124 -13.11 -1.41 3.42
N LYS A 125 -14.04 -2.26 2.99
CA LYS A 125 -13.86 -3.11 1.81
C LYS A 125 -13.60 -2.30 0.54
N LYS A 126 -14.32 -1.20 0.34
CA LYS A 126 -14.20 -0.35 -0.86
C LYS A 126 -12.94 0.50 -0.85
N TYR A 127 -12.55 1.07 0.29
CA TYR A 127 -11.49 2.08 0.35
C TYR A 127 -10.20 1.63 1.02
N ARG A 128 -10.05 0.34 1.38
CA ARG A 128 -8.80 -0.19 1.98
C ARG A 128 -7.54 0.12 1.16
N TYR A 129 -7.66 0.15 -0.16
CA TYR A 129 -6.52 0.37 -1.08
C TYR A 129 -6.59 1.70 -1.85
N ALA A 130 -7.62 2.51 -1.65
CA ALA A 130 -7.81 3.74 -2.41
C ALA A 130 -6.67 4.75 -2.20
N PHE A 131 -6.03 4.75 -1.03
CA PHE A 131 -4.83 5.55 -0.73
C PHE A 131 -3.65 5.24 -1.66
N ILE A 132 -3.49 3.98 -2.10
CA ILE A 132 -2.35 3.58 -2.97
C ILE A 132 -2.49 4.19 -4.37
N VAL A 133 -3.71 4.30 -4.87
CA VAL A 133 -3.99 4.75 -6.24
C VAL A 133 -4.09 6.27 -6.31
N ALA A 134 -4.53 6.91 -5.23
CA ALA A 134 -4.86 8.33 -5.27
C ALA A 134 -3.67 9.26 -4.99
N ASP A 135 -2.57 8.75 -4.44
CA ASP A 135 -1.38 9.54 -4.17
C ASP A 135 -0.37 9.43 -5.33
N HIS A 136 -0.24 10.51 -6.11
CA HIS A 136 0.69 10.59 -7.23
C HIS A 136 2.15 10.49 -6.79
N GLU A 137 2.49 10.87 -5.55
CA GLU A 137 3.86 10.82 -5.04
C GLU A 137 4.29 9.39 -4.73
N LEU A 138 3.37 8.56 -4.21
CA LEU A 138 3.63 7.15 -3.96
C LEU A 138 3.92 6.37 -5.24
N PHE A 139 3.27 6.75 -6.34
CA PHE A 139 3.56 6.17 -7.65
C PHE A 139 5.03 6.39 -8.06
N TRP A 140 5.55 7.61 -7.86
CA TRP A 140 6.96 7.91 -8.13
C TRP A 140 7.93 7.22 -7.16
N ILE A 141 7.58 7.13 -5.88
CA ILE A 141 8.37 6.40 -4.87
C ILE A 141 8.42 4.91 -5.24
N LEU A 142 7.31 4.30 -5.65
CA LEU A 142 7.26 2.90 -6.07
C LEU A 142 8.15 2.64 -7.29
N ILE A 143 8.07 3.52 -8.31
CA ILE A 143 8.93 3.42 -9.49
C ILE A 143 10.40 3.53 -9.10
N THR A 144 10.74 4.50 -8.25
CA THR A 144 12.13 4.72 -7.81
C THR A 144 12.64 3.54 -7.00
N ALA A 145 11.82 3.00 -6.09
CA ALA A 145 12.15 1.80 -5.33
C ALA A 145 12.37 0.58 -6.24
N LEU A 146 11.53 0.39 -7.27
CA LEU A 146 11.71 -0.66 -8.27
C LEU A 146 13.00 -0.46 -9.08
N SER A 147 13.32 0.78 -9.46
CA SER A 147 14.57 1.08 -10.15
C SER A 147 15.80 0.78 -9.28
N VAL A 148 15.76 1.15 -7.99
CA VAL A 148 16.84 0.84 -7.04
C VAL A 148 16.94 -0.67 -6.80
N ALA A 149 15.81 -1.38 -6.69
CA ALA A 149 15.77 -2.83 -6.57
C ALA A 149 16.33 -3.53 -7.81
N ALA A 150 15.95 -3.09 -9.01
CA ALA A 150 16.50 -3.60 -10.26
C ALA A 150 18.01 -3.34 -10.35
N PHE A 151 18.46 -2.13 -9.97
CA PHE A 151 19.87 -1.78 -9.98
C PHE A 151 20.68 -2.60 -8.98
N THR A 152 20.18 -2.82 -7.77
CA THR A 152 20.83 -3.66 -6.75
C THR A 152 20.89 -5.13 -7.20
N VAL A 153 19.80 -5.69 -7.73
CA VAL A 153 19.80 -7.05 -8.30
C VAL A 153 20.79 -7.16 -9.45
N THR A 154 20.85 -6.15 -10.32
CA THR A 154 21.77 -6.13 -11.48
C THR A 154 23.22 -6.02 -11.01
N MET A 155 23.51 -5.18 -10.01
CA MET A 155 24.83 -5.09 -9.37
C MET A 155 25.25 -6.42 -8.74
N ILE A 156 24.36 -7.09 -8.00
CA ILE A 156 24.66 -8.39 -7.37
C ILE A 156 24.96 -9.45 -8.44
N ARG A 157 24.15 -9.52 -9.51
CA ARG A 157 24.38 -10.45 -10.64
C ARG A 157 25.67 -10.13 -11.40
N ASN A 158 25.99 -8.84 -11.62
CA ASN A 158 27.24 -8.44 -12.25
C ASN A 158 28.47 -8.76 -11.40
N ARG A 159 28.35 -8.68 -10.07
CA ARG A 159 29.43 -9.02 -9.15
C ARG A 159 29.72 -10.52 -9.16
N GLN A 160 28.71 -11.37 -9.35
CA GLN A 160 28.91 -12.81 -9.53
C GLN A 160 29.54 -13.17 -10.88
N LYS A 161 29.23 -12.42 -11.96
CA LYS A 161 29.88 -12.62 -13.25
C LYS A 161 31.36 -12.25 -13.24
N ARG A 162 31.72 -11.15 -12.56
CA ARG A 162 33.12 -10.72 -12.45
C ARG A 162 34.01 -11.70 -11.70
N LYS A 163 33.53 -12.29 -10.61
CA LYS A 163 34.30 -13.32 -9.89
C LYS A 163 34.61 -14.55 -10.74
N ARG A 164 33.69 -14.93 -11.63
CA ARG A 164 33.89 -16.09 -12.51
C ARG A 164 34.93 -15.80 -13.60
N MET A 165 34.98 -14.57 -14.11
CA MET A 165 36.03 -14.14 -15.04
C MET A 165 37.39 -14.02 -14.34
N GLU A 166 37.42 -13.54 -13.08
CA GLU A 166 38.66 -13.48 -12.28
C GLU A 166 39.21 -14.90 -11.98
N GLU A 167 38.34 -15.89 -11.69
CA GLU A 167 38.73 -17.30 -11.51
C GLU A 167 39.20 -17.95 -12.83
N GLU A 168 38.55 -17.65 -13.96
CA GLU A 168 38.97 -18.15 -15.28
C GLU A 168 40.31 -17.51 -15.72
N GLU A 169 40.54 -16.23 -15.45
CA GLU A 169 41.82 -15.54 -15.70
C GLU A 169 42.95 -16.09 -14.80
N GLU A 170 42.69 -16.36 -13.52
CA GLU A 170 43.68 -16.97 -12.61
C GLU A 170 44.02 -18.42 -13.02
N GLU A 171 43.03 -19.22 -13.47
CA GLU A 171 43.27 -20.57 -14.00
C GLU A 171 44.00 -20.56 -15.34
N GLU A 172 43.75 -19.55 -16.20
CA GLU A 172 44.49 -19.37 -17.46
C GLU A 172 45.93 -18.93 -17.19
N GLU A 173 46.16 -17.97 -16.28
CA GLU A 173 47.51 -17.54 -15.88
C GLU A 173 48.29 -18.68 -15.18
N GLU A 174 47.67 -19.47 -14.31
CA GLU A 174 48.31 -20.66 -13.70
C GLU A 174 48.65 -21.73 -14.73
N ASN A 175 47.78 -21.97 -15.71
CA ASN A 175 48.06 -22.90 -16.81
C ASN A 175 49.17 -22.39 -17.73
N GLU A 176 49.17 -21.10 -18.09
CA GLU A 176 50.21 -20.50 -18.93
C GLU A 176 51.58 -20.56 -18.23
N ASN A 177 51.63 -20.27 -16.93
CA ASN A 177 52.85 -20.33 -16.13
C ASN A 177 53.34 -21.77 -15.92
N CYS A 178 52.43 -22.76 -15.79
CA CYS A 178 52.81 -24.18 -15.80
C CYS A 178 53.39 -24.61 -17.16
N LEU A 179 52.80 -24.18 -18.27
CA LEU A 179 53.28 -24.48 -19.62
C LEU A 179 54.65 -23.84 -19.91
N GLU A 180 54.91 -22.63 -19.39
CA GLU A 180 56.20 -21.95 -19.52
C GLU A 180 57.29 -22.60 -18.64
N SER A 181 56.92 -23.17 -17.48
CA SER A 181 57.84 -23.96 -16.64
C SER A 181 58.18 -25.35 -17.18
N GLU A 182 57.39 -25.85 -18.15
CA GLU A 182 57.62 -27.12 -18.84
C GLU A 182 58.45 -26.95 -20.14
N ASP A 183 58.89 -25.73 -20.47
CA ASP A 183 59.68 -25.46 -21.67
C ASP A 183 61.02 -26.24 -21.64
N PRO A 184 61.32 -27.11 -22.62
CA PRO A 184 62.47 -28.02 -22.60
C PRO A 184 63.86 -27.37 -22.53
N GLU A 185 64.00 -26.04 -22.55
CA GLU A 185 65.27 -25.36 -22.29
C GLU A 185 65.62 -25.28 -20.78
N GLU A 186 64.65 -25.00 -19.90
CA GLU A 186 64.92 -24.90 -18.45
C GLU A 186 65.17 -26.28 -17.83
N ASN A 187 64.47 -27.31 -18.30
CA ASN A 187 64.69 -28.69 -17.84
C ASN A 187 66.06 -29.24 -18.27
N LYS A 188 66.58 -28.83 -19.45
CA LYS A 188 67.93 -29.19 -19.89
C LYS A 188 69.02 -28.52 -19.06
N GLU A 189 68.82 -27.29 -18.58
CA GLU A 189 69.78 -26.62 -17.69
C GLU A 189 69.79 -27.21 -16.27
N ARG A 190 68.66 -27.72 -15.78
CA ARG A 190 68.59 -28.44 -14.50
C ARG A 190 69.23 -29.83 -14.58
N GLU A 191 68.95 -30.61 -15.64
CA GLU A 191 69.59 -31.92 -15.88
C GLU A 191 71.11 -31.78 -16.10
N ALA A 192 71.58 -30.77 -16.84
CA ALA A 192 73.01 -30.55 -17.08
C ALA A 192 73.80 -30.07 -15.85
N ASN A 193 73.14 -29.45 -14.86
CA ASN A 193 73.78 -29.04 -13.61
C ASN A 193 73.83 -30.17 -12.57
N ASP A 194 72.82 -31.05 -12.52
CA ASP A 194 72.85 -32.25 -11.67
C ASP A 194 73.92 -33.27 -12.13
N ASP A 195 74.11 -33.42 -13.45
CA ASP A 195 75.18 -34.26 -14.01
C ASP A 195 76.60 -33.72 -13.71
N LYS A 196 76.78 -32.40 -13.59
CA LYS A 196 78.06 -31.80 -13.17
C LYS A 196 78.34 -32.02 -11.68
N LYS A 197 77.32 -31.91 -10.83
CA LYS A 197 77.46 -32.06 -9.38
C LYS A 197 77.74 -33.51 -8.97
N GLY A 198 77.13 -34.49 -9.64
CA GLY A 198 77.42 -35.90 -9.43
C GLY A 198 78.82 -36.34 -9.87
N ASN A 199 79.47 -35.59 -10.77
CA ASN A 199 80.81 -35.91 -11.26
C ASN A 199 81.95 -35.24 -10.45
N GLU A 200 81.68 -34.10 -9.80
CA GLU A 200 82.62 -33.46 -8.85
C GLU A 200 82.71 -34.27 -7.54
N ASP A 201 81.59 -34.81 -7.04
CA ASP A 201 81.58 -35.63 -5.81
C ASP A 201 82.31 -36.99 -5.98
N ASN A 202 82.51 -37.47 -7.21
CA ASN A 202 83.21 -38.72 -7.52
C ASN A 202 84.71 -38.53 -7.83
N ALA A 203 85.17 -37.29 -7.98
CA ALA A 203 86.58 -36.96 -8.21
C ALA A 203 87.40 -36.87 -6.89
N ASP A 204 86.75 -36.55 -5.77
CA ASP A 204 87.39 -36.42 -4.45
C ASP A 204 87.53 -37.74 -3.65
N LEU A 205 86.99 -38.86 -4.17
CA LEU A 205 87.05 -40.19 -3.51
C LEU A 205 88.14 -41.12 -4.07
N LYS A 206 89.00 -40.64 -4.97
CA LYS A 206 90.12 -41.42 -5.56
C LYS A 206 91.51 -40.81 -5.35
N GLY A 207 91.69 -40.00 -4.30
CA GLY A 207 93.00 -39.54 -3.80
C GLY A 207 93.55 -40.44 -2.71
#